data_AF-A0A2V4DS04-F1
#
_entry.id   AF-A0A2V4DS04-F1
#
_cell.length_a   1.000
_cell.length_b   1.000
_cell.length_c   1.000
_cell.angle_alpha   90.00
_cell.angle_beta   90.00
_cell.angle_gamma   90.00
#
_symmetry.space_group_name_H-M   'P 1'
#
loop_
_entity.id
_entity.type
_entity.pdbx_description
1 polymer ?
#
loop_
_entity_poly.entity_id
_entity_poly.type
_entity_poly.pdbx_seq_one_letter_code
_entity_poly.pdbx_strand_id
1 'polypeptide(L)'
;MAQRLGIKSFCPLWHHNPLNHMRDLVNHGFELLFCSVSCDGLNEDWIGKKLDMSSLAELELLAEKNRFSIDGEGGEFETTVLNSPWMNRRISINGDTVWSGQRGYLSINEATFDE
;
A
#
# COMPACT_ATOMS: atom_id res chain seq x y z
N MET A 1 -7.93 21.14 -12.83
CA MET A 1 -8.71 20.35 -13.81
C MET A 1 -10.22 20.42 -13.56
N ALA A 2 -10.71 20.06 -12.36
CA ALA A 2 -12.15 20.07 -12.03
C ALA A 2 -12.82 21.46 -12.17
N GLN A 3 -12.15 22.53 -11.72
CA GLN A 3 -12.64 23.92 -11.84
C GLN A 3 -12.99 24.31 -13.28
N ARG A 4 -12.11 23.99 -14.25
CA ARG A 4 -12.33 24.28 -15.68
C ARG A 4 -13.59 23.59 -16.22
N LEU A 5 -13.97 22.46 -15.65
CA LEU A 5 -15.11 21.64 -16.06
C LEU A 5 -16.38 21.90 -15.24
N GLY A 6 -16.33 22.79 -14.23
CA GLY A 6 -17.45 23.03 -13.32
C GLY A 6 -17.79 21.84 -12.41
N ILE A 7 -16.84 20.93 -12.18
CA ILE A 7 -17.03 19.71 -11.36
C ILE A 7 -16.52 19.95 -9.93
N LYS A 8 -17.24 19.42 -8.94
CA LYS A 8 -16.81 19.42 -7.54
C LYS A 8 -15.71 18.37 -7.32
N SER A 9 -14.61 18.77 -6.68
CA SER A 9 -13.56 17.85 -6.24
C SER A 9 -13.89 17.33 -4.84
N PHE A 10 -13.94 16.00 -4.67
CA PHE A 10 -14.08 15.36 -3.37
C PHE A 10 -12.76 14.68 -3.02
N CYS A 11 -12.14 15.10 -1.92
CA CYS A 11 -10.84 14.61 -1.47
C CYS A 11 -11.01 14.01 -0.06
N PRO A 12 -11.56 12.80 0.07
CA PRO A 12 -11.98 12.23 1.36
C PRO A 12 -10.82 12.03 2.35
N LEU A 13 -9.59 11.90 1.86
CA LEU A 13 -8.39 11.71 2.67
C LEU A 13 -7.62 13.01 2.97
N TRP A 14 -8.12 14.16 2.50
CA TRP A 14 -7.41 15.43 2.67
C TRP A 14 -7.27 15.83 4.15
N HIS A 15 -6.05 16.14 4.58
CA HIS A 15 -5.70 16.38 6.00
C HIS A 15 -6.03 15.24 6.96
N HIS A 16 -6.26 14.02 6.45
CA HIS A 16 -6.39 12.86 7.31
C HIS A 16 -5.04 12.52 7.95
N ASN A 17 -5.06 12.00 9.18
CA ASN A 17 -3.82 11.56 9.82
C ASN A 17 -3.31 10.28 9.10
N PRO A 18 -2.04 10.25 8.64
CA PRO A 18 -1.48 9.11 7.90
C PRO A 18 -1.55 7.76 8.65
N LEU A 19 -1.21 7.77 9.94
CA LEU A 19 -1.19 6.56 10.75
C LEU A 19 -2.61 6.03 11.01
N ASN A 20 -3.55 6.93 11.31
CA ASN A 20 -4.95 6.55 11.44
C ASN A 20 -5.50 6.04 10.10
N HIS A 21 -5.12 6.64 8.96
CA HIS A 21 -5.50 6.15 7.65
C HIS A 21 -5.08 4.69 7.43
N MET A 22 -3.81 4.37 7.71
CA MET A 22 -3.29 3.01 7.58
C MET A 22 -3.96 2.02 8.55
N ARG A 23 -4.20 2.43 9.80
CA ARG A 23 -4.95 1.62 10.79
C ARG A 23 -6.38 1.38 10.32
N ASP A 24 -7.04 2.39 9.77
CA ASP A 24 -8.40 2.31 9.28
C ASP A 24 -8.50 1.36 8.08
N LEU A 25 -7.52 1.33 7.17
CA LEU A 25 -7.50 0.35 6.09
C LEU A 25 -7.54 -1.09 6.63
N VAL A 26 -6.67 -1.41 7.60
CA VAL A 26 -6.63 -2.74 8.23
C VAL A 26 -7.93 -3.04 8.98
N ASN A 27 -8.41 -2.10 9.80
CA ASN A 27 -9.61 -2.27 10.62
C ASN A 27 -10.89 -2.41 9.79
N HIS A 28 -10.98 -1.74 8.64
CA HIS A 28 -12.12 -1.83 7.73
C HIS A 28 -12.02 -3.02 6.78
N GLY A 29 -11.09 -3.95 6.97
CA GLY A 29 -11.05 -5.21 6.21
C GLY A 29 -10.50 -5.08 4.80
N PHE A 30 -9.63 -4.11 4.53
CA PHE A 30 -8.84 -4.12 3.30
C PHE A 30 -7.72 -5.15 3.40
N GLU A 31 -7.56 -5.94 2.35
CA GLU A 31 -6.36 -6.74 2.15
C GLU A 31 -5.45 -6.01 1.17
N LEU A 32 -4.38 -5.42 1.70
CA LEU A 32 -3.37 -4.72 0.91
C LEU A 32 -2.09 -5.53 0.87
N LEU A 33 -1.36 -5.39 -0.24
CA LEU A 33 -0.04 -5.95 -0.43
C LEU A 33 0.90 -4.86 -0.94
N PHE A 34 2.11 -4.80 -0.38
CA PHE A 34 3.17 -3.91 -0.86
C PHE A 34 3.71 -4.43 -2.19
N CYS A 35 3.46 -3.72 -3.28
CA CYS A 35 3.89 -4.11 -4.62
C CYS A 35 5.18 -3.43 -5.06
N SER A 36 5.62 -2.36 -4.39
CA SER A 36 6.96 -1.81 -4.56
C SER A 36 7.45 -1.08 -3.32
N VAL A 37 8.76 -0.97 -3.18
CA VAL A 37 9.42 -0.14 -2.16
C VAL A 37 10.58 0.61 -2.79
N SER A 38 10.82 1.85 -2.36
CA SER A 38 11.82 2.75 -2.93
C SER A 38 12.42 3.72 -1.90
N CYS A 39 12.51 3.33 -0.63
CA CYS A 39 13.08 4.16 0.44
C CYS A 39 14.05 3.38 1.34
N ASP A 40 14.93 4.11 2.03
CA ASP A 40 15.74 3.55 3.11
C ASP A 40 14.83 3.03 4.23
N GLY A 41 15.19 1.87 4.78
CA GLY A 41 14.44 1.20 5.85
C GLY A 41 13.52 0.07 5.38
N LEU A 42 13.07 0.09 4.12
CA LEU A 42 12.29 -1.01 3.53
C LEU A 42 13.20 -1.84 2.61
N ASN A 43 13.27 -3.14 2.88
CA ASN A 43 14.08 -4.09 2.12
C ASN A 43 13.20 -4.97 1.20
N GLU A 44 13.83 -5.92 0.52
CA GLU A 44 13.16 -6.87 -0.38
C GLU A 44 12.01 -7.64 0.30
N ASP A 45 12.09 -7.92 1.61
CA ASP A 45 11.09 -8.68 2.36
C ASP A 45 9.74 -7.94 2.49
N TRP A 46 9.71 -6.64 2.22
CA TRP A 46 8.46 -5.88 2.15
C TRP A 46 7.70 -6.13 0.85
N ILE A 47 8.38 -6.49 -0.24
CA ILE A 47 7.71 -6.76 -1.52
C ILE A 47 6.92 -8.06 -1.41
N GLY A 48 5.62 -8.00 -1.68
CA GLY A 48 4.72 -9.13 -1.49
C GLY A 48 4.18 -9.28 -0.06
N LYS A 49 4.65 -8.47 0.89
CA LYS A 49 4.15 -8.48 2.27
C LYS A 49 2.73 -7.91 2.32
N LYS A 50 1.88 -8.50 3.15
CA LYS A 50 0.53 -7.97 3.41
C LYS A 50 0.58 -6.89 4.49
N LEU A 51 -0.29 -5.88 4.36
CA LEU A 51 -0.55 -4.94 5.44
C LEU A 51 -1.55 -5.56 6.43
N ASP A 52 -1.09 -5.80 7.65
CA ASP A 52 -1.89 -6.19 8.81
C ASP A 52 -1.42 -5.41 10.05
N MET A 53 -2.02 -5.65 11.21
CA MET A 53 -1.64 -4.92 12.43
C MET A 53 -0.19 -5.16 12.87
N SER A 54 0.39 -6.31 12.54
CA SER A 54 1.78 -6.64 12.87
C SER A 54 2.74 -5.92 11.92
N SER A 55 2.50 -6.00 10.61
CA SER A 55 3.34 -5.32 9.62
C SER A 55 3.19 -3.80 9.70
N LEU A 56 2.03 -3.28 10.08
CA LEU A 56 1.84 -1.85 10.35
C LEU A 56 2.66 -1.36 11.55
N ALA A 57 2.73 -2.14 12.64
CA ALA A 57 3.54 -1.78 13.79
C ALA A 57 5.04 -1.76 13.45
N GLU A 58 5.49 -2.72 12.63
CA GLU A 58 6.86 -2.72 12.10
C GLU A 58 7.13 -1.52 11.19
N LEU A 59 6.17 -1.18 10.31
CA LEU A 59 6.27 -0.03 9.42
C LEU A 59 6.34 1.28 10.21
N GLU A 60 5.56 1.43 11.29
CA GLU A 60 5.56 2.61 12.16
C GLU A 60 6.96 2.86 12.76
N LEU A 61 7.61 1.80 13.26
CA LEU A 61 8.97 1.87 13.78
C LEU A 61 10.00 2.22 12.69
N LEU A 62 9.86 1.65 11.50
CA LEU A 62 10.75 1.92 10.37
C LEU A 62 10.57 3.35 9.84
N ALA A 63 9.33 3.83 9.77
CA ALA A 63 8.98 5.18 9.35
C ALA A 63 9.56 6.22 10.31
N GLU A 64 9.43 6.00 11.63
CA GLU A 64 10.02 6.88 12.63
C GLU A 64 11.56 6.90 12.53
N LYS A 65 12.18 5.71 12.43
CA LYS A 65 13.63 5.58 12.38
C LYS A 65 14.25 6.18 11.10
N ASN A 66 13.64 5.94 9.95
CA ASN A 66 14.18 6.33 8.64
C ASN A 66 13.56 7.63 8.11
N ARG A 67 12.55 8.17 8.80
CA ARG A 67 11.86 9.44 8.53
C ARG A 67 11.15 9.48 7.17
N PHE A 68 10.43 8.42 6.83
CA PHE A 68 9.55 8.35 5.66
C PHE A 68 8.07 8.45 6.05
N SER A 69 7.18 8.71 5.08
CA SER A 69 5.74 8.77 5.33
C SER A 69 5.14 7.38 5.58
N ILE A 70 4.45 7.20 6.70
CA ILE A 70 3.84 5.91 7.10
C ILE A 70 2.77 5.41 6.12
N ASP A 71 2.18 6.30 5.32
CA ASP A 71 1.18 5.99 4.29
C ASP A 71 1.75 6.02 2.86
N GLY A 72 3.07 6.22 2.71
CA GLY A 72 3.75 6.17 1.42
C GLY A 72 3.53 7.39 0.51
N GLU A 73 3.03 8.51 1.03
CA GLU A 73 2.73 9.74 0.24
C GLU A 73 3.93 10.23 -0.61
N GLY A 74 5.16 10.03 -0.15
CA GLY A 74 6.39 10.44 -0.83
C GLY A 74 6.85 9.47 -1.92
N GLY A 75 6.14 8.38 -2.16
CA GLY A 75 6.53 7.31 -3.09
C GLY A 75 7.47 6.28 -2.46
N GLU A 76 7.46 6.15 -1.14
CA GLU A 76 8.33 5.22 -0.42
C GLU A 76 7.96 3.76 -0.64
N PHE A 77 6.68 3.51 -0.87
CA PHE A 77 6.16 2.24 -1.30
C PHE A 77 4.88 2.43 -2.10
N GLU A 78 4.54 1.43 -2.89
CA GLU A 78 3.25 1.34 -3.57
C GLU A 78 2.54 0.08 -3.08
N THR A 79 1.21 0.14 -3.03
CA THR A 79 0.38 -1.00 -2.63
C THR A 79 -0.61 -1.39 -3.72
N THR A 80 -1.07 -2.63 -3.67
CA THR A 80 -2.22 -3.11 -4.42
C THR A 80 -3.28 -3.65 -3.46
N VAL A 81 -4.55 -3.39 -3.77
CA VAL A 81 -5.69 -3.89 -3.01
C VAL A 81 -6.10 -5.25 -3.58
N LEU A 82 -5.95 -6.30 -2.78
CA LEU A 82 -6.36 -7.66 -3.14
C LEU A 82 -7.81 -7.95 -2.77
N ASN A 83 -8.31 -7.33 -1.71
CA ASN A 83 -9.68 -7.48 -1.25
C ASN A 83 -10.15 -6.25 -0.46
N SER A 84 -11.46 -6.04 -0.41
CA SER A 84 -12.10 -5.01 0.42
C SER A 84 -13.57 -5.37 0.65
N PRO A 85 -14.27 -4.77 1.64
CA PRO A 85 -15.64 -5.17 2.01
C PRO A 85 -16.69 -5.13 0.90
N TRP A 86 -16.45 -4.35 -0.15
CA TRP A 86 -17.36 -4.20 -1.29
C TRP A 86 -16.92 -4.98 -2.53
N MET A 87 -15.78 -5.67 -2.50
CA MET A 87 -15.36 -6.52 -3.60
C MET A 87 -16.14 -7.83 -3.56
N ASN A 88 -16.71 -8.22 -4.70
CA ASN A 88 -17.46 -9.48 -4.82
C ASN A 88 -16.55 -10.71 -4.73
N ARG A 89 -15.29 -10.58 -5.14
CA ARG A 89 -14.28 -11.65 -5.12
C ARG A 89 -12.91 -11.06 -4.82
N ARG A 90 -12.13 -11.82 -4.08
CA ARG A 90 -10.74 -11.52 -3.78
C ARG A 90 -9.86 -11.76 -5.00
N ILE A 91 -8.82 -10.95 -5.17
CA ILE A 91 -7.80 -11.10 -6.20
C ILE A 91 -6.65 -11.92 -5.63
N SER A 92 -6.30 -13.00 -6.32
CA SER A 92 -5.08 -13.76 -6.09
C SER A 92 -4.05 -13.40 -7.14
N ILE A 93 -2.80 -13.20 -6.74
CA ILE A 93 -1.71 -12.82 -7.62
C ILE A 93 -0.55 -13.80 -7.50
N ASN A 94 0.12 -14.04 -8.62
CA ASN A 94 1.38 -14.75 -8.68
C ASN A 94 2.40 -13.89 -9.44
N GLY A 95 3.60 -13.78 -8.91
CA GLY A 95 4.62 -12.89 -9.43
C GLY A 95 5.95 -13.09 -8.75
N ASP A 96 6.98 -12.47 -9.33
CA ASP A 96 8.36 -12.55 -8.86
C ASP A 96 8.81 -11.21 -8.29
N THR A 97 9.57 -11.26 -7.20
CA THR A 97 10.21 -10.07 -6.65
C THR A 97 11.39 -9.67 -7.54
N VAL A 98 11.42 -8.40 -7.95
CA VAL A 98 12.54 -7.79 -8.66
C VAL A 98 13.20 -6.78 -7.73
N TRP A 99 14.42 -7.06 -7.31
CA TRP A 99 15.19 -6.23 -6.38
C TRP A 99 16.45 -5.66 -7.03
N SER A 100 16.68 -4.35 -6.84
CA SER A 100 17.88 -3.66 -7.36
C SER A 100 18.80 -3.15 -6.25
N GLY A 101 18.70 -3.70 -5.03
CA GLY A 101 19.54 -3.34 -3.87
C GLY A 101 18.98 -2.23 -2.99
N GLN A 102 18.37 -1.20 -3.57
CA GLN A 102 17.79 -0.06 -2.83
C GLN A 102 16.29 0.11 -3.06
N ARG A 103 15.76 -0.50 -4.11
CA ARG A 103 14.36 -0.46 -4.49
C ARG A 103 13.99 -1.77 -5.16
N GLY A 104 12.70 -2.06 -5.20
CA GLY A 104 12.20 -3.19 -5.94
C GLY A 104 10.69 -3.17 -6.06
N TYR A 105 10.18 -4.11 -6.84
CA TYR A 105 8.77 -4.26 -7.10
C TYR A 105 8.41 -5.73 -7.34
N LEU A 106 7.12 -6.03 -7.19
CA LEU A 106 6.53 -7.31 -7.52
C LEU A 106 6.16 -7.30 -9.01
N SER A 107 6.84 -8.12 -9.81
CA SER A 107 6.46 -8.39 -11.19
C SER A 107 5.31 -9.39 -11.21
N ILE A 108 4.06 -8.88 -11.22
CA ILE A 108 2.86 -9.71 -11.26
C ILE A 108 2.74 -10.35 -12.65
N ASN A 109 2.87 -11.68 -12.71
CA ASN A 109 2.80 -12.46 -13.94
C ASN A 109 1.38 -12.96 -14.22
N GLU A 110 0.62 -13.23 -13.16
CA GLU A 110 -0.75 -13.74 -13.23
C GLU A 110 -1.61 -13.14 -12.11
N ALA A 111 -2.88 -12.86 -12.42
CA ALA A 111 -3.88 -12.48 -11.45
C ALA A 111 -5.20 -13.19 -11.77
N THR A 112 -5.80 -13.79 -10.73
CA THR A 112 -7.07 -14.52 -10.80
C THR A 112 -8.02 -13.99 -9.74
N PHE A 113 -9.29 -14.37 -9.84
CA PHE A 113 -10.24 -14.22 -8.74
C PHE A 113 -10.34 -15.54 -8.00
N ASP A 114 -10.39 -15.49 -6.68
CA ASP A 114 -10.76 -16.66 -5.88
C ASP A 114 -12.17 -17.15 -6.30
N GLU A 115 -12.41 -18.46 -6.22
CA GLU A 115 -13.67 -19.10 -6.65
C GLU A 115 -14.91 -18.55 -5.92
#